data_AF-A0A1X7K4Z9-F1
#
_entry.id   AF-A0A1X7K4Z9-F1
#
_cell.length_a   1.000
_cell.length_b   1.000
_cell.length_c   1.000
_cell.angle_alpha   90.00
_cell.angle_beta   90.00
_cell.angle_gamma   90.00
#
_symmetry.space_group_name_H-M   'P 1'
#
loop_
_entity.id
_entity.type
_entity.pdbx_description
1 polymer ?
#
loop_
_entity_poly.entity_id
_entity_poly.type
_entity_poly.pdbx_seq_one_letter_code
_entity_poly.pdbx_strand_id
1 'polypeptide(L)' 'MAELDDIKLFFSVAEKKAFLERYGYMIERIHIEKEVSLYQNVYTMIQSAQDVAVKDGQHYDIHELFLKILKSKLLEL' A
#
# COMPACT_ATOMS: atom_id res chain seq x y z
N MET A 1 -11.96 28.41 -15.90
CA MET A 1 -11.90 27.64 -14.63
C MET A 1 -12.31 26.20 -14.89
N ALA A 2 -11.69 25.56 -15.87
CA ALA A 2 -11.92 24.18 -16.25
C ALA A 2 -10.54 23.66 -16.64
N GLU A 3 -9.97 22.76 -15.83
CA GLU A 3 -8.76 21.94 -16.11
C GLU A 3 -8.18 21.26 -14.85
N LEU A 4 -8.85 21.33 -13.68
CA LEU A 4 -8.43 20.59 -12.48
C LEU A 4 -9.22 19.29 -12.24
N ASP A 5 -10.28 19.03 -13.02
CA ASP A 5 -11.23 17.94 -12.73
C ASP A 5 -10.70 16.52 -13.01
N ASP A 6 -9.49 16.37 -13.57
CA ASP A 6 -8.96 15.04 -13.92
C ASP A 6 -7.45 14.88 -13.64
N ILE A 7 -6.95 15.46 -12.54
CA ILE A 7 -5.57 15.19 -12.11
C ILE A 7 -5.49 13.77 -11.53
N LYS A 8 -4.92 12.85 -12.30
CA LYS A 8 -4.49 11.52 -11.82
C LYS A 8 -3.05 11.60 -11.32
N LEU A 9 -2.89 11.44 -10.01
CA LEU A 9 -1.57 11.35 -9.37
C LEU A 9 -1.12 9.88 -9.31
N PHE A 10 0.09 9.61 -9.80
CA PHE A 10 0.72 8.30 -9.74
C PHE A 10 1.86 8.34 -8.73
N PHE A 11 1.86 7.37 -7.81
CA PHE A 11 2.91 7.22 -6.79
C PHE A 11 3.48 5.81 -6.88
N SER A 12 4.79 5.73 -7.02
CA SER A 12 5.55 4.49 -6.90
C SER A 12 5.44 3.90 -5.49
N VAL A 13 5.73 2.60 -5.36
CA VAL A 13 5.77 1.93 -4.06
C VAL A 13 6.82 2.57 -3.14
N ALA A 14 7.96 3.00 -3.69
CA ALA A 14 9.01 3.68 -2.94
C ALA A 14 8.54 5.01 -2.35
N GLU A 15 7.82 5.82 -3.14
CA GLU A 15 7.26 7.09 -2.67
C GLU A 15 6.21 6.89 -1.57
N LYS A 16 5.34 5.87 -1.72
CA LYS A 16 4.37 5.51 -0.68
C LYS A 16 5.05 5.15 0.63
N LYS A 17 6.11 4.33 0.59
CA LYS A 17 6.90 3.95 1.77
C LYS A 17 7.55 5.16 2.43
N ALA A 18 8.29 5.95 1.66
CA ALA A 18 8.97 7.14 2.18
C ALA A 18 7.98 8.16 2.78
N PHE A 19 6.78 8.29 2.20
CA PHE A 19 5.71 9.08 2.77
C PHE A 19 5.29 8.54 4.14
N LEU A 20 4.96 7.25 4.24
CA LEU A 20 4.52 6.64 5.51
C LEU A 20 5.60 6.70 6.60
N GLU A 21 6.88 6.52 6.25
CA GLU A 21 8.01 6.66 7.18
C GLU A 21 8.06 8.05 7.82
N ARG A 22 7.79 9.11 7.04
CA ARG A 22 7.70 10.49 7.57
C ARG A 22 6.56 10.68 8.57
N TYR A 23 5.53 9.83 8.55
CA TYR A 23 4.42 9.83 9.52
C TYR A 23 4.60 8.81 10.66
N GLY A 24 5.82 8.28 10.82
CA GLY A 24 6.20 7.42 11.93
C GLY A 24 5.72 5.97 11.79
N TYR A 25 5.52 5.50 10.56
CA TYR A 25 5.31 4.08 10.28
C TYR A 25 6.65 3.42 9.96
N MET A 26 6.86 2.21 10.46
CA MET A 26 7.97 1.35 10.02
C MET A 26 7.50 0.47 8.87
N ILE A 27 8.38 0.16 7.92
CA ILE A 27 8.05 -0.73 6.81
C ILE A 27 8.71 -2.08 7.06
N GLU A 28 7.89 -3.13 7.16
CA GLU A 28 8.34 -4.49 7.39
C GLU A 28 7.97 -5.38 6.22
N ARG A 29 8.87 -6.30 5.86
CA ARG A 29 8.60 -7.31 4.84
C ARG A 29 8.18 -8.61 5.50
N ILE A 30 6.94 -9.01 5.28
CA ILE A 30 6.37 -10.24 5.85
C ILE A 30 6.22 -11.31 4.78
N HIS A 31 6.45 -12.56 5.17
CA HIS A 31 6.16 -13.71 4.32
C HIS A 31 4.66 -13.99 4.30
N ILE A 32 4.15 -14.27 3.10
CA ILE A 32 2.76 -14.63 2.90
C ILE A 32 2.67 -15.88 2.04
N GLU A 33 1.65 -16.68 2.28
CA GLU A 33 1.28 -17.78 1.41
C GLU A 33 0.11 -17.33 0.55
N LYS A 34 0.24 -17.51 -0.77
CA LYS A 34 -0.79 -17.12 -1.72
C LYS A 34 -1.14 -18.30 -2.60
N GLU A 35 -2.44 -18.56 -2.72
CA GLU A 35 -2.93 -19.51 -3.71
C GLU A 35 -2.93 -18.84 -5.08
N VAL A 36 -2.36 -19.51 -6.08
CA VAL A 36 -2.32 -19.04 -7.46
C VAL A 36 -2.86 -20.13 -8.37
N SER A 37 -3.77 -19.75 -9.27
CA SER A 37 -4.26 -20.62 -10.34
C SER A 37 -3.21 -20.71 -11.44
N LEU A 38 -2.79 -21.93 -11.78
CA LEU A 38 -1.85 -22.17 -12.88
C LEU A 38 -2.61 -22.34 -14.20
N TYR A 39 -3.57 -23.27 -14.22
CA TYR A 39 -4.44 -23.54 -15.36
C TYR A 39 -5.76 -24.16 -14.88
N GLN A 40 -6.91 -23.62 -15.32
CA GLN A 40 -8.24 -24.12 -14.97
C GLN A 40 -8.41 -24.34 -13.45
N ASN A 41 -8.68 -25.59 -13.03
CA ASN A 41 -8.94 -25.99 -11.64
C ASN A 41 -7.66 -26.42 -10.89
N VAL A 42 -6.47 -26.15 -11.44
CA VAL A 42 -5.19 -26.45 -10.79
C VAL A 42 -4.72 -25.21 -10.04
N TYR A 43 -4.72 -25.32 -8.71
CA TYR A 43 -4.24 -24.30 -7.79
C TYR A 43 -2.94 -24.77 -7.15
N THR A 44 -2.03 -23.82 -6.89
CA THR A 44 -0.80 -24.09 -6.15
C THR A 44 -0.57 -23.01 -5.10
N MET A 45 0.00 -23.40 -3.96
CA MET A 45 0.40 -22.48 -2.91
C MET A 45 1.83 -22.01 -3.18
N ILE A 46 2.01 -20.70 -3.29
CA ILE A 46 3.35 -20.10 -3.40
C ILE A 46 3.66 -19.28 -2.14
N GLN A 47 4.91 -19.36 -1.70
CA GLN A 47 5.45 -18.44 -0.72
C GLN A 47 5.89 -17.16 -1.42
N SER A 48 5.35 -16.05 -0.96
CA SER A 48 5.70 -14.71 -1.41
C SER A 48 6.06 -13.85 -0.21
N ALA A 49 6.38 -12.58 -0.48
CA ALA A 49 6.59 -11.61 0.56
C ALA A 49 5.98 -10.28 0.15
N GLN A 50 5.31 -9.63 1.10
CA GLN A 50 4.72 -8.32 0.92
C GLN A 50 5.27 -7.36 1.97
N ASP A 51 5.35 -6.08 1.61
CA ASP A 51 5.72 -5.04 2.55
C ASP A 51 4.46 -4.49 3.21
N VAL A 52 4.48 -4.35 4.53
CA VAL A 52 3.42 -3.80 5.36
C VAL A 52 3.94 -2.61 6.16
N ALA A 53 3.05 -1.66 6.43
CA ALA A 53 3.34 -0.56 7.33
C ALA A 53 2.97 -0.96 8.77
N VAL A 54 3.84 -0.67 9.73
CA VAL A 54 3.69 -1.05 11.13
C VAL A 54 3.74 0.18 12.01
N LYS A 55 2.77 0.30 12.93
CA LYS A 55 2.75 1.33 13.96
C LYS A 55 1.99 0.81 15.17
N ASP A 56 2.56 1.01 16.36
CA ASP A 56 1.97 0.57 17.64
C ASP A 56 1.57 -0.92 17.66
N GLY A 57 2.38 -1.77 17.00
CA GLY A 57 2.15 -3.22 16.90
C GLY A 57 1.04 -3.64 15.92
N GLN A 58 0.43 -2.70 15.19
CA GLN A 58 -0.57 -2.99 14.16
C GLN A 58 0.04 -2.98 12.76
N HIS A 59 -0.39 -3.92 11.91
CA HIS A 59 0.02 -4.03 10.52
C HIS A 59 -1.04 -3.45 9.58
N TYR A 60 -0.59 -2.71 8.58
CA TYR A 60 -1.43 -2.05 7.59
C TYR A 60 -0.92 -2.33 6.17
N ASP A 61 -1.83 -2.43 5.22
CA ASP A 61 -1.49 -2.38 3.81
C ASP A 61 -0.93 -0.99 3.45
N ILE A 62 0.20 -0.98 2.75
CA ILE A 62 0.91 0.27 2.39
C ILE A 62 0.04 1.16 1.51
N HIS A 63 -0.67 0.58 0.53
CA HIS A 63 -1.44 1.36 -0.42
C HIS A 63 -2.67 1.98 0.23
N GLU A 64 -3.42 1.20 0.99
CA GLU A 64 -4.62 1.67 1.69
C GLU A 64 -4.27 2.74 2.73
N LEU A 65 -3.23 2.51 3.53
CA LEU A 65 -2.80 3.45 4.55
C LEU A 65 -2.29 4.76 3.93
N PHE A 66 -1.51 4.68 2.85
CA PHE A 66 -1.06 5.86 2.11
C PHE A 66 -2.25 6.71 1.65
N LEU A 67 -3.26 6.09 1.02
CA LEU A 67 -4.46 6.80 0.57
C LEU A 67 -5.23 7.42 1.72
N LYS A 68 -5.36 6.71 2.85
CA LYS A 68 -6.04 7.21 4.05
C LYS A 68 -5.37 8.48 4.59
N ILE A 69 -4.05 8.44 4.79
CA ILE A 69 -3.29 9.58 5.33
C ILE A 69 -3.25 10.73 4.32
N LEU A 70 -3.02 10.44 3.04
CA LEU A 70 -3.02 11.45 1.97
C LEU A 70 -4.37 12.18 1.93
N LYS A 71 -5.48 11.46 1.95
CA LYS A 71 -6.83 12.06 1.99
C LYS A 71 -7.05 12.91 3.23
N SER A 72 -6.65 12.43 4.41
CA SER A 72 -6.74 13.23 5.65
C SER A 72 -6.03 14.58 5.48
N LYS A 73 -4.82 14.57 4.91
CA LYS A 73 -4.02 15.79 4.73
C LYS A 73 -4.53 16.72 3.64
N LEU A 74 -5.14 16.17 2.58
CA LEU A 74 -5.80 16.99 1.56
C LEU A 74 -7.12 17.60 2.04
N LEU A 75 -7.83 16.97 2.98
CA LEU A 75 -9.08 17.48 3.56
C LEU A 75 -8.85 18.41 4.77
N GLU A 76 -7.66 18.38 5.37
CA GLU A 76 -7.21 19.33 6.40
C GLU A 76 -6.72 20.67 5.79
N LEU A 77 -6.62 20.77 4.46
CA LEU A 77 -6.29 21.97 3.69
C LEU A 77 -7.57 22.71 3.25
#